data_AF-Q2B1Z1-F1
#
_entry.id   AF-Q2B1Z1-F1
#
_cell.length_a   1.000
_cell.length_b   1.000
_cell.length_c   1.000
_cell.angle_alpha   90.00
_cell.angle_beta   90.00
_cell.angle_gamma   90.00
#
_symmetry.space_group_name_H-M   'P 1'
#
loop_
_entity.id
_entity.type
_entity.pdbx_description
1 polymer ?
#
loop_
_entity_poly.entity_id
_entity_poly.type
_entity_poly.pdbx_seq_one_letter_code
_entity_poly.pdbx_strand_id
1 'polypeptide(L)'
;MRFLIKRPSYESCRNELEAVRQIMTSGAYQFIDLLLWSAVLAIMTYPLHHSPSYALAVFLAFYAFGSLLLLLLHFFIKGQSGRGQDYR
;
A
#
# COMPACT_ATOMS: atom_id res chain seq x y z
N MET A 1 -34.50 -0.98 -28.58
CA MET A 1 -33.40 -1.87 -28.15
C MET A 1 -33.32 -1.83 -26.64
N ARG A 2 -33.68 -2.94 -25.97
CA ARG A 2 -33.74 -3.02 -24.51
C ARG A 2 -32.41 -3.60 -24.04
N PHE A 3 -31.51 -2.76 -23.55
CA PHE A 3 -30.25 -3.20 -22.96
C PHE A 3 -30.55 -3.97 -21.67
N LEU A 4 -30.58 -5.29 -21.76
CA LEU A 4 -30.52 -6.20 -20.64
C LEU A 4 -29.10 -6.09 -20.05
N ILE A 5 -28.90 -5.13 -19.15
CA ILE A 5 -27.73 -5.12 -18.26
C ILE A 5 -27.87 -6.38 -17.38
N LYS A 6 -27.28 -7.47 -17.85
CA LYS A 6 -27.14 -8.73 -17.11
C LYS A 6 -26.24 -8.38 -15.92
N ARG A 7 -26.82 -8.20 -14.74
CA ARG A 7 -26.05 -7.89 -13.52
C ARG A 7 -24.96 -8.97 -13.39
N PRO A 8 -23.68 -8.59 -13.23
CA PRO A 8 -22.64 -9.57 -12.99
C PRO A 8 -23.04 -10.38 -11.75
N SER A 9 -22.85 -11.70 -11.82
CA SER A 9 -23.16 -12.57 -10.68
C SER A 9 -22.36 -12.08 -9.47
N TYR A 10 -23.02 -12.02 -8.30
CA TYR A 10 -22.39 -11.62 -7.05
C TYR A 10 -21.09 -12.41 -6.78
N GLU A 11 -21.06 -13.69 -7.16
CA GLU A 11 -19.87 -14.53 -7.09
C GLU A 11 -18.72 -14.07 -8.01
N SER A 12 -19.04 -13.62 -9.23
CA SER A 12 -18.03 -13.10 -10.16
C SER A 12 -17.40 -11.82 -9.60
N CYS A 13 -18.23 -10.93 -9.05
CA CYS A 13 -17.76 -9.70 -8.40
C CYS A 13 -16.92 -10.01 -7.15
N ARG A 14 -17.32 -11.01 -6.36
CA ARG A 14 -16.56 -11.46 -5.18
C ARG A 14 -15.18 -12.00 -5.57
N ASN A 15 -15.09 -12.82 -6.61
CA ASN A 15 -13.83 -13.40 -7.08
C ASN A 15 -12.87 -12.31 -7.60
N GLU A 16 -13.39 -11.33 -8.35
CA GLU A 16 -12.60 -10.17 -8.79
C GLU A 16 -12.09 -9.35 -7.60
N LEU A 17 -12.96 -9.11 -6.61
CA LEU A 17 -12.59 -8.37 -5.40
C LEU A 17 -11.49 -9.08 -4.60
N GLU A 18 -11.54 -10.41 -4.52
CA GLU A 18 -10.55 -11.22 -3.82
C GLU A 18 -9.20 -11.23 -4.55
N ALA A 19 -9.20 -11.30 -5.88
CA ALA A 19 -8.00 -11.14 -6.68
C ALA A 19 -7.35 -9.76 -6.50
N VAL A 20 -8.15 -8.68 -6.53
CA VAL A 20 -7.67 -7.32 -6.26
C VAL A 20 -7.11 -7.21 -4.86
N ARG A 21 -7.81 -7.76 -3.86
CA ARG A 21 -7.34 -7.78 -2.47
C ARG A 21 -5.99 -8.46 -2.36
N GLN A 22 -5.81 -9.63 -2.99
CA GLN A 22 -4.55 -10.36 -2.96
C GLN A 22 -3.41 -9.54 -3.56
N ILE A 23 -3.64 -8.86 -4.68
CA ILE A 23 -2.66 -7.98 -5.33
C ILE A 23 -2.34 -6.79 -4.44
N MET A 24 -3.35 -6.12 -3.86
CA MET A 24 -3.16 -4.99 -2.95
C MET A 24 -2.40 -5.37 -1.67
N THR A 25 -2.56 -6.61 -1.19
CA THR A 25 -1.81 -7.12 -0.05
C THR A 25 -0.40 -7.62 -0.41
N SER A 26 -0.04 -7.66 -1.69
CA SER A 26 1.29 -8.08 -2.10
C SER A 26 2.34 -7.05 -1.64
N GLY A 27 3.50 -7.54 -1.21
CA GLY A 27 4.60 -6.67 -0.79
C GLY A 27 5.04 -5.72 -1.91
N ALA A 28 5.02 -6.17 -3.17
CA ALA A 28 5.37 -5.33 -4.32
C ALA A 28 4.42 -4.13 -4.47
N TYR A 29 3.10 -4.35 -4.33
CA TYR A 29 2.13 -3.26 -4.38
C TYR A 29 2.33 -2.27 -3.24
N GLN A 30 2.62 -2.75 -2.02
CA GLN A 30 2.91 -1.90 -0.86
C GLN A 30 4.13 -0.99 -1.09
N PHE A 31 5.21 -1.48 -1.71
CA PHE A 31 6.37 -0.65 -2.03
C PHE A 31 6.10 0.38 -3.12
N ILE A 32 5.30 0.02 -4.14
CA ILE A 32 4.90 0.94 -5.21
C ILE A 32 4.02 2.05 -4.66
N ASP A 33 3.05 1.70 -3.81
CA ASP A 33 2.15 2.67 -3.16
C ASP A 33 2.95 3.68 -2.31
N LEU A 34 3.92 3.19 -1.53
CA LEU A 34 4.84 4.04 -0.75
C LEU A 34 5.67 4.99 -1.61
N LEU A 35 6.17 4.50 -2.76
CA LEU A 35 6.94 5.30 -3.70
C LEU A 35 6.07 6.43 -4.25
N LEU A 36 4.82 6.13 -4.60
CA LEU A 36 3.89 7.11 -5.15
C LEU A 36 3.51 8.15 -4.10
N TRP A 37 3.21 7.74 -2.87
CA TRP A 37 2.90 8.65 -1.77
C TRP A 37 4.07 9.55 -1.37
N SER A 38 5.28 8.99 -1.27
CA SER A 38 6.49 9.79 -0.98
C SER A 38 6.79 10.78 -2.10
N ALA A 39 6.55 10.42 -3.38
CA ALA A 39 6.68 11.34 -4.50
C ALA A 39 5.65 12.48 -4.45
N VAL A 40 4.38 12.16 -4.15
CA VAL A 40 3.32 13.18 -4.00
C VAL A 40 3.66 14.16 -2.87
N LEU A 41 4.11 13.65 -1.72
CA LEU A 41 4.54 14.49 -0.60
C LEU A 41 5.73 15.38 -0.99
N ALA A 42 6.73 14.84 -1.69
CA ALA A 42 7.87 15.61 -2.16
C ALA A 42 7.45 16.74 -3.13
N ILE A 43 6.52 16.47 -4.05
CA ILE A 43 5.98 17.48 -4.98
C ILE A 43 5.17 18.55 -4.23
N MET A 44 4.32 18.16 -3.28
CA MET A 44 3.56 19.11 -2.46
C MET A 44 4.47 19.98 -1.58
N THR A 45 5.63 19.45 -1.18
CA THR A 45 6.61 20.16 -0.34
C THR A 45 7.60 21.01 -1.16
N TYR A 46 7.72 20.76 -2.46
CA TYR A 46 8.57 21.51 -3.39
C TYR A 46 8.40 23.05 -3.35
N PRO A 47 7.17 23.62 -3.38
CA PRO A 47 6.98 25.07 -3.34
C PRO A 47 7.50 25.72 -2.07
N LEU A 48 7.74 24.96 -0.99
CA LEU A 48 8.22 25.48 0.27
C LEU A 48 9.74 25.69 0.30
N HIS A 49 10.51 24.88 -0.44
CA HIS A 49 11.96 24.84 -0.32
C HIS A 49 12.73 25.32 -1.56
N HIS A 50 12.06 25.54 -2.70
CA HIS A 50 12.61 26.06 -3.98
C HIS A 50 13.87 25.34 -4.53
N SER A 51 14.36 24.30 -3.85
CA SER A 51 15.56 23.57 -4.19
C SER A 51 15.22 22.10 -4.50
N PRO A 52 15.64 21.58 -5.66
CA PRO A 52 15.40 20.19 -6.03
C PRO A 52 16.10 19.18 -5.10
N SER A 53 17.22 19.58 -4.46
CA SER A 53 17.91 18.72 -3.50
C SER A 53 17.08 18.46 -2.25
N TYR A 54 16.31 19.45 -1.79
CA TYR A 54 15.42 19.31 -0.65
C TYR A 54 14.25 18.38 -0.94
N ALA A 55 13.65 18.47 -2.13
CA ALA A 55 12.58 17.55 -2.52
C ALA A 55 13.06 16.09 -2.58
N LEU A 56 14.29 15.87 -3.05
CA LEU A 56 14.91 14.53 -3.09
C LEU A 56 15.22 14.02 -1.67
N ALA A 57 15.71 14.88 -0.78
CA ALA A 57 15.93 14.55 0.63
C ALA A 57 14.61 14.19 1.35
N VAL A 58 13.55 14.97 1.14
CA VAL A 58 12.21 14.71 1.69
C VAL A 58 11.66 13.40 1.15
N PHE A 59 11.74 13.17 -0.17
CA PHE A 59 11.33 11.92 -0.80
C PHE A 59 12.00 10.70 -0.15
N LEU A 60 13.34 10.71 -0.06
CA LEU A 60 14.10 9.62 0.54
C LEU A 60 13.78 9.42 2.02
N ALA A 61 13.62 10.50 2.78
CA ALA A 61 13.29 10.42 4.20
C ALA A 61 11.92 9.77 4.43
N PHE A 62 10.89 10.20 3.70
CA PHE A 62 9.55 9.61 3.81
C PHE A 62 9.51 8.17 3.31
N TYR A 63 10.21 7.86 2.21
CA TYR A 63 10.28 6.51 1.69
C TYR A 63 11.00 5.55 2.64
N ALA A 64 12.14 5.97 3.21
CA ALA A 64 12.88 5.18 4.20
C ALA A 64 12.07 4.98 5.49
N PHE A 65 11.42 6.03 5.99
CA PHE A 65 10.58 5.95 7.17
C PHE A 65 9.37 5.02 6.96
N GLY A 66 8.67 5.18 5.84
CA GLY A 66 7.52 4.35 5.51
C GLY A 66 7.90 2.88 5.34
N SER A 67 9.03 2.58 4.68
CA SER A 67 9.47 1.20 4.48
C SER A 67 9.86 0.54 5.80
N LEU A 68 10.52 1.28 6.70
CA LEU A 68 10.85 0.80 8.04
C LEU A 68 9.59 0.55 8.87
N LEU A 69 8.58 1.42 8.80
CA LEU A 69 7.29 1.23 9.44
C LEU A 69 6.56 -0.01 8.92
N LEU A 70 6.56 -0.25 7.61
CA LEU A 70 5.98 -1.45 7.00
C LEU A 70 6.68 -2.72 7.48
N LEU A 71 8.02 -2.73 7.51
CA LEU A 71 8.79 -3.86 8.03
C LEU A 71 8.45 -4.15 9.49
N LEU A 72 8.35 -3.10 10.30
CA LEU A 72 7.98 -3.22 11.70
C LEU A 72 6.55 -3.79 11.84
N LEU A 73 5.60 -3.30 11.04
CA LEU A 73 4.23 -3.79 11.05
C LEU A 73 4.15 -5.27 10.64
N HIS A 74 4.86 -5.67 9.58
CA HIS A 74 4.98 -7.08 9.18
C HIS A 74 5.62 -7.94 10.27
N PHE A 75 6.65 -7.43 10.94
CA PHE A 75 7.28 -8.11 12.07
C PHE A 75 6.30 -8.30 13.24
N PHE A 76 5.53 -7.27 13.60
CA PHE A 76 4.53 -7.35 14.66
C PHE A 76 3.39 -8.32 14.32
N ILE A 77 2.86 -8.28 13.10
CA ILE A 77 1.81 -9.20 12.64
C ILE A 77 2.32 -10.65 12.64
N LYS A 78 3.53 -10.89 12.12
CA LYS A 78 4.15 -12.21 12.11
C LYS A 78 4.45 -12.71 13.53
N GLY A 79 4.92 -11.84 14.42
CA GLY A 79 5.21 -12.15 15.82
C GLY A 79 3.96 -12.47 16.65
N GLN A 80 2.83 -11.82 16.38
CA GLN A 80 1.53 -12.13 16.99
C GLN A 80 1.02 -13.52 16.58
N SER A 81 1.24 -13.93 15.32
CA SER A 81 0.78 -15.24 14.83
C SER A 81 1.47 -16.43 15.51
N GLY A 82 2.66 -16.24 16.11
CA GLY A 82 3.37 -17.28 16.85
C GLY A 82 2.94 -17.43 18.31
N ARG A 83 2.37 -16.38 18.94
CA ARG A 83 1.94 -16.44 20.37
C ARG A 83 0.56 -17.06 20.58
N GLY A 84 -0.19 -17.34 19.52
CA GLY A 84 -1.50 -17.97 19.58
C GLY A 84 -1.50 -19.50 19.60
N GLN A 85 -0.34 -20.16 19.44
CA GLN A 85 -0.23 -21.62 19.47
C GLN A 85 0.13 -22.22 20.84
N ASP A 86 0.62 -21.42 21.79
CA ASP A 86 1.01 -21.93 23.14
C ASP A 86 -0.17 -22.09 24.12
N TYR A 87 -1.42 -21.91 23.66
CA TYR A 87 -2.63 -22.06 24.48
C TYR A 87 -3.62 -23.10 23.93
N ARG A 88 -3.13 -24.13 23.24
CA ARG A 88 -3.93 -25.32 22.91
C ARG A 88 -3.22 -26.61 23.29
#